data_AF-K1TCK5-F1
#
_entry.id   AF-K1TCK5-F1
#
_cell.length_a   1.000
_cell.length_b   1.000
_cell.length_c   1.000
_cell.angle_alpha   90.00
_cell.angle_beta   90.00
_cell.angle_gamma   90.00
#
_symmetry.space_group_name_H-M   'P 1'
#
loop_
_entity.id
_entity.type
_entity.pdbx_description
1 polymer ?
#
loop_
_entity_poly.entity_id
_entity_poly.type
_entity_poly.pdbx_seq_one_letter_code
_entity_poly.pdbx_strand_id
1 'polypeptide(L)'
;RLGDLDNAATYLAKYKPAKGIPAEIVNAQNIGLQGDIAVEKGDYAAAIKLFEKAAKVSDNNLTAPMYLRKAALAANAMGNKEQALGFAQRIQNEFPASAEAQNAEKLMGTIQQ
;
A
#
# COMPACT_ATOMS: atom_id res chain seq x y z
N ARG A 1 -13.87 -8.15 -15.10
CA ARG A 1 -12.83 -7.33 -14.45
C ARG A 1 -13.27 -5.91 -14.07
N LEU A 2 -14.29 -5.29 -14.71
CA LEU A 2 -14.96 -4.10 -14.14
C LEU A 2 -16.04 -4.46 -13.10
N GLY A 3 -16.82 -5.53 -13.34
CA GLY A 3 -17.89 -5.95 -12.43
C GLY A 3 -17.45 -6.39 -11.02
N ASP A 4 -16.21 -6.86 -10.84
CA ASP A 4 -15.66 -7.14 -9.50
C ASP A 4 -15.25 -5.86 -8.77
N LEU A 5 -14.82 -4.82 -9.49
CA LEU A 5 -14.39 -3.56 -8.89
C LEU A 5 -15.58 -2.76 -8.35
N ASP A 6 -16.70 -2.75 -9.07
CA ASP A 6 -17.93 -2.08 -8.61
C ASP A 6 -18.54 -2.76 -7.38
N ASN A 7 -18.47 -4.11 -7.35
CA ASN A 7 -18.85 -4.88 -6.17
C ASN A 7 -17.90 -4.63 -5.00
N ALA A 8 -16.58 -4.66 -5.23
CA ALA A 8 -15.58 -4.37 -4.20
C ALA A 8 -15.77 -2.96 -3.61
N ALA A 9 -16.01 -1.96 -4.46
CA ALA A 9 -16.33 -0.59 -4.03
C ALA A 9 -17.61 -0.53 -3.20
N THR A 10 -18.65 -1.29 -3.58
CA THR A 10 -19.92 -1.38 -2.84
C THR A 10 -19.74 -2.04 -1.46
N TYR A 11 -18.95 -3.10 -1.36
CA TYR A 11 -18.65 -3.75 -0.08
C TYR A 11 -17.81 -2.85 0.83
N LEU A 12 -16.81 -2.15 0.26
CA LEU A 12 -16.00 -1.18 0.98
C LEU A 12 -16.84 -0.01 1.52
N ALA A 13 -17.81 0.49 0.75
CA ALA A 13 -18.69 1.58 1.17
C ALA A 13 -19.57 1.21 2.38
N LYS A 14 -19.85 -0.09 2.60
CA LYS A 14 -20.64 -0.58 3.74
C LYS A 14 -19.79 -0.88 4.97
N TYR A 15 -18.47 -0.85 4.86
CA TYR A 15 -17.57 -1.18 5.96
C TYR A 15 -17.63 -0.12 7.08
N LYS A 16 -17.68 -0.58 8.33
CA LYS A 16 -17.56 0.27 9.52
C LYS A 16 -16.26 -0.06 10.24
N PRO A 17 -15.42 0.96 10.57
CA PRO A 17 -14.17 0.71 11.26
C PRO A 17 -14.37 0.01 12.60
N ALA A 18 -13.60 -1.05 12.84
CA ALA A 18 -13.56 -1.75 14.12
C ALA A 18 -12.40 -1.23 15.01
N LYS A 19 -12.31 -1.67 16.27
CA LYS A 19 -11.27 -1.25 17.25
C LYS A 19 -10.38 -2.42 17.71
N GLY A 20 -9.08 -2.16 17.93
CA GLY A 20 -8.06 -3.13 18.38
C GLY A 20 -7.20 -3.73 17.25
N ILE A 21 -6.18 -4.53 17.56
CA ILE A 21 -5.20 -5.06 16.58
C ILE A 21 -5.88 -5.84 15.42
N PRO A 22 -6.82 -6.78 15.65
CA PRO A 22 -7.52 -7.43 14.55
C PRO A 22 -8.28 -6.43 13.67
N ALA A 23 -8.78 -5.34 14.27
CA ALA A 23 -9.48 -4.31 13.55
C ALA A 23 -8.57 -3.37 12.76
N GLU A 24 -7.39 -3.03 13.28
CA GLU A 24 -6.36 -2.25 12.57
C GLU A 24 -5.97 -2.94 11.26
N ILE A 25 -5.76 -4.26 11.29
CA ILE A 25 -5.47 -5.06 10.10
C ILE A 25 -6.63 -5.01 9.10
N VAL A 26 -7.87 -5.20 9.55
CA VAL A 26 -9.05 -5.16 8.67
C VAL A 26 -9.28 -3.74 8.10
N ASN A 27 -9.12 -2.71 8.93
CA ASN A 27 -9.22 -1.31 8.53
C ASN A 27 -8.18 -0.99 7.44
N ALA A 28 -6.92 -1.39 7.65
CA ALA A 28 -5.86 -1.18 6.69
C ALA A 28 -6.07 -1.97 5.40
N GLN A 29 -6.56 -3.21 5.47
CA GLN A 29 -6.96 -3.98 4.28
C GLN A 29 -8.00 -3.27 3.44
N ASN A 30 -9.04 -2.71 4.07
CA ASN A 30 -10.07 -1.99 3.33
C ASN A 30 -9.52 -0.74 2.65
N ILE A 31 -8.63 0.01 3.33
CA ILE A 31 -7.97 1.18 2.74
C ILE A 31 -7.02 0.74 1.61
N GLY A 32 -6.27 -0.34 1.82
CA GLY A 32 -5.39 -0.93 0.81
C GLY A 32 -6.13 -1.35 -0.45
N LEU A 33 -7.30 -1.97 -0.31
CA LEU A 33 -8.14 -2.36 -1.44
C LEU A 33 -8.65 -1.13 -2.22
N GLN A 34 -8.98 -0.03 -1.53
CA GLN A 34 -9.27 1.23 -2.22
C GLN A 34 -8.06 1.73 -3.02
N GLY A 35 -6.85 1.60 -2.46
CA GLY A 35 -5.60 1.92 -3.15
C GLY A 35 -5.40 1.05 -4.40
N ASP A 36 -5.65 -0.26 -4.30
CA ASP A 36 -5.58 -1.18 -5.44
C ASP A 36 -6.60 -0.82 -6.53
N ILE A 37 -7.83 -0.46 -6.16
CA ILE A 37 -8.84 0.04 -7.11
C ILE A 37 -8.36 1.33 -7.79
N ALA A 38 -7.70 2.23 -7.07
CA ALA A 38 -7.14 3.45 -7.65
C ALA A 38 -6.01 3.14 -8.65
N VAL A 39 -5.14 2.16 -8.36
CA VAL A 39 -4.12 1.66 -9.30
C VAL A 39 -4.77 1.14 -10.58
N GLU A 40 -5.81 0.31 -10.48
CA GLU A 40 -6.52 -0.25 -11.64
C GLU A 40 -7.19 0.84 -12.50
N LYS A 41 -7.56 1.97 -11.90
CA LYS A 41 -8.09 3.15 -12.59
C LYS A 41 -7.00 4.07 -13.17
N GLY A 42 -5.72 3.77 -12.92
CA GLY A 42 -4.59 4.63 -13.27
C GLY A 42 -4.43 5.87 -12.39
N ASP A 43 -5.21 6.01 -11.31
CA ASP A 43 -5.08 7.10 -10.34
C ASP A 43 -4.05 6.75 -9.27
N TYR A 44 -2.79 6.69 -9.71
CA TYR A 44 -1.67 6.34 -8.85
C TYR A 44 -1.45 7.37 -7.71
N ALA A 45 -1.79 8.64 -7.93
CA ALA A 45 -1.68 9.67 -6.90
C ALA A 45 -2.65 9.42 -5.74
N ALA A 46 -3.90 9.03 -6.02
CA ALA A 46 -4.83 8.58 -4.99
C ALA A 46 -4.37 7.26 -4.36
N ALA A 47 -3.87 6.32 -5.15
CA ALA A 47 -3.38 5.04 -4.65
C ALA A 47 -2.27 5.21 -3.60
N ILE A 48 -1.28 6.07 -3.87
CA ILE A 48 -0.18 6.37 -2.93
C ILE A 48 -0.74 6.85 -1.60
N LYS A 49 -1.65 7.84 -1.60
CA LYS A 49 -2.26 8.38 -0.37
C LYS A 49 -3.01 7.31 0.42
N LEU A 50 -3.70 6.41 -0.29
CA LEU A 50 -4.45 5.31 0.33
C LEU A 50 -3.50 4.28 0.95
N PHE A 51 -2.45 3.88 0.23
CA PHE A 51 -1.45 2.95 0.77
C PHE A 51 -0.69 3.53 1.97
N GLU A 52 -0.31 4.80 1.93
CA GLU A 52 0.30 5.46 3.10
C GLU A 52 -0.66 5.49 4.31
N LYS A 53 -1.95 5.74 4.06
CA LYS A 53 -2.96 5.70 5.11
C LYS A 53 -3.13 4.27 5.66
N ALA A 54 -3.16 3.25 4.80
CA ALA A 54 -3.22 1.86 5.22
C ALA A 54 -2.01 1.48 6.07
N ALA A 55 -0.81 1.87 5.66
CA ALA A 55 0.42 1.63 6.41
C ALA A 55 0.38 2.24 7.82
N LYS A 56 -0.15 3.47 7.95
CA LYS A 56 -0.30 4.15 9.26
C LYS A 56 -1.35 3.51 10.16
N VAL A 57 -2.43 2.97 9.57
CA VAL A 57 -3.50 2.31 10.33
C VAL A 57 -3.05 0.95 10.87
N SER A 58 -2.18 0.27 10.16
CA SER A 58 -1.62 -1.03 10.56
C SER A 58 -0.13 -0.96 10.77
N ASP A 59 0.33 -0.05 11.64
CA ASP A 59 1.74 0.18 11.96
C ASP A 59 2.37 -1.01 12.71
N ASN A 60 2.53 -2.10 11.97
CA ASN A 60 3.08 -3.38 12.41
C ASN A 60 3.90 -4.00 11.27
N ASN A 61 4.85 -4.87 11.64
CA ASN A 61 5.77 -5.51 10.70
C ASN A 61 5.12 -6.44 9.66
N LEU A 62 3.81 -6.71 9.75
CA LEU A 62 3.12 -7.62 8.83
C LEU A 62 2.49 -6.89 7.65
N THR A 63 1.92 -5.71 7.87
CA THR A 63 1.01 -5.08 6.89
C THR A 63 1.44 -3.67 6.49
N ALA A 64 2.01 -2.87 7.38
CA ALA A 64 2.60 -1.58 7.00
C ALA A 64 3.65 -1.69 5.88
N PRO A 65 4.66 -2.58 5.94
CA PRO A 65 5.66 -2.68 4.88
C PRO A 65 5.07 -3.16 3.54
N MET A 66 4.01 -3.98 3.55
CA MET A 66 3.28 -4.36 2.34
C MET A 66 2.66 -3.14 1.64
N TYR A 67 2.02 -2.25 2.38
CA TYR A 67 1.41 -1.04 1.80
C TYR A 67 2.45 -0.02 1.37
N LEU A 68 3.55 0.15 2.11
CA LEU A 68 4.66 0.99 1.64
C LEU A 68 5.26 0.46 0.34
N ARG A 69 5.37 -0.86 0.17
CA ARG A 69 5.78 -1.46 -1.11
C ARG A 69 4.81 -1.13 -2.23
N LYS A 70 3.49 -1.21 -1.99
CA LYS A 70 2.48 -0.82 -2.98
C LYS A 70 2.56 0.66 -3.33
N ALA A 71 2.79 1.54 -2.36
CA ALA A 71 3.04 2.97 -2.59
C ALA A 71 4.29 3.20 -3.45
N ALA A 72 5.38 2.46 -3.21
CA ALA A 72 6.60 2.52 -4.03
C ALA A 72 6.32 2.14 -5.49
N LEU A 73 5.57 1.05 -5.71
CA LEU A 73 5.20 0.61 -7.06
C LEU A 73 4.30 1.62 -7.79
N ALA A 74 3.32 2.20 -7.09
CA ALA A 74 2.46 3.23 -7.65
C ALA A 74 3.24 4.51 -8.00
N ALA A 75 4.15 4.97 -7.12
CA ALA A 75 5.02 6.09 -7.40
C ALA A 75 5.95 5.84 -8.60
N ASN A 76 6.49 4.62 -8.72
CA ASN A 76 7.29 4.24 -9.87
C ASN A 76 6.48 4.23 -11.17
N ALA A 77 5.24 3.74 -11.14
CA ALA A 77 4.33 3.76 -12.29
C ALA A 77 3.97 5.18 -12.75
N MET A 78 4.01 6.18 -11.85
CA MET A 78 3.89 7.60 -12.20
C MET A 78 5.18 8.22 -12.78
N GLY A 79 6.28 7.46 -12.83
CA GLY A 79 7.61 7.98 -13.17
C GLY A 79 8.28 8.76 -12.03
N ASN A 80 7.70 8.77 -10.83
CA ASN A 80 8.28 9.43 -9.65
C ASN A 80 9.25 8.50 -8.92
N LYS A 81 10.43 8.30 -9.51
CA LYS A 81 11.48 7.42 -8.97
C LYS A 81 11.96 7.84 -7.57
N GLU A 82 12.07 9.14 -7.32
CA GLU A 82 12.51 9.65 -6.01
C GLU A 82 11.55 9.23 -4.89
N GLN A 83 10.25 9.46 -5.09
CA GLN A 83 9.24 9.07 -4.11
C GLN A 83 9.17 7.54 -3.95
N ALA A 84 9.30 6.79 -5.05
CA ALA A 84 9.32 5.34 -5.02
C ALA A 84 10.48 4.78 -4.19
N LEU A 85 11.68 5.33 -4.36
CA LEU A 85 12.85 4.98 -3.55
C LEU A 85 12.66 5.38 -2.08
N GLY A 86 12.06 6.54 -1.83
CA GLY A 86 11.72 6.99 -0.47
C GLY A 86 10.87 5.96 0.27
N PHE A 87 9.84 5.41 -0.37
CA PHE A 87 9.03 4.35 0.24
C PHE A 87 9.81 3.05 0.46
N ALA A 88 10.64 2.63 -0.49
CA ALA A 88 11.46 1.43 -0.34
C ALA A 88 12.47 1.58 0.82
N GLN A 89 13.06 2.76 0.99
CA GLN A 89 13.96 3.05 2.11
C GLN A 89 13.23 3.01 3.46
N ARG A 90 11.99 3.54 3.51
CA ARG A 90 11.16 3.45 4.72
C ARG A 90 10.89 2.01 5.12
N ILE A 91 10.67 1.10 4.18
CA ILE A 91 10.51 -0.34 4.49
C ILE A 91 11.74 -0.88 5.22
N GLN A 92 12.95 -0.58 4.75
CA GLN A 92 14.18 -1.05 5.39
C GLN A 92 14.40 -0.43 6.77
N ASN A 93 14.11 0.87 6.92
CA ASN A 93 14.40 1.61 8.14
C ASN A 93 13.37 1.38 9.24
N GLU A 94 12.08 1.38 8.88
CA GLU A 94 10.96 1.29 9.83
C GLU A 94 10.58 -0.17 10.12
N PHE A 95 10.77 -1.10 9.16
CA PHE A 95 10.31 -2.49 9.26
C PHE A 95 11.40 -3.53 8.93
N PRO A 96 12.60 -3.47 9.55
CA PRO A 96 13.75 -4.32 9.17
C PRO A 96 13.51 -5.83 9.36
N ALA A 97 12.56 -6.22 10.21
CA ALA A 97 12.20 -7.62 10.45
C ALA A 97 11.14 -8.18 9.46
N SER A 98 10.65 -7.35 8.53
CA SER A 98 9.62 -7.74 7.57
C SER A 98 10.18 -8.50 6.37
N ALA A 99 9.34 -9.29 5.71
CA ALA A 99 9.69 -9.95 4.45
C ALA A 99 9.95 -8.91 3.33
N GLU A 100 9.26 -7.78 3.35
CA GLU A 100 9.46 -6.70 2.38
C GLU A 100 10.82 -6.03 2.55
N ALA A 101 11.33 -5.85 3.76
CA ALA A 101 12.66 -5.29 3.99
C ALA A 101 13.75 -6.14 3.36
N GLN A 102 13.64 -7.47 3.45
CA GLN A 102 14.54 -8.40 2.76
C GLN A 102 14.49 -8.27 1.23
N ASN A 103 13.34 -7.84 0.70
CA ASN A 103 13.11 -7.66 -0.74
C ASN A 103 13.27 -6.21 -1.21
N ALA A 104 13.55 -5.26 -0.32
CA ALA A 104 13.56 -3.84 -0.63
C ALA A 104 14.72 -3.46 -1.55
N GLU A 105 15.88 -4.10 -1.43
CA GLU A 105 17.02 -3.87 -2.33
C GLU A 105 16.68 -4.21 -3.79
N LYS A 106 16.02 -5.36 -4.00
CA LYS A 106 15.54 -5.76 -5.33
C LYS A 106 14.50 -4.77 -5.87
N LEU A 107 13.61 -4.29 -5.01
CA LEU A 107 12.63 -3.27 -5.38
C LEU A 107 13.32 -1.96 -5.80
N MET A 108 14.30 -1.48 -5.03
CA MET A 108 15.08 -0.28 -5.37
C MET A 108 15.82 -0.44 -6.70
N GLY A 109 16.46 -1.59 -6.94
CA GLY A 109 17.11 -1.89 -8.20
C GLY A 109 16.13 -1.90 -9.40
N THR A 110 14.88 -2.29 -9.19
CA THR A 110 13.82 -2.22 -10.21
C THR A 110 13.38 -0.78 -10.50
N ILE A 111 13.33 0.07 -9.47
CA ILE A 111 12.94 1.49 -9.60
C ILE A 111 14.03 2.31 -10.33
N GLN A 112 15.30 1.94 -10.13
CA GLN A 112 16.43 2.67 -10.71
C GLN A 112 16.64 2.40 -12.21
N GLN A 113 16.26 1.21 -12.69
CA GLN A 113 16.29 0.85 -14.12
C GLN A 113 15.36 1.74 -14.96
#